data_AF-A0A2N9DV47-F1
#
_entry.id   AF-A0A2N9DV47-F1
#
_cell.length_a   1.000
_cell.length_b   1.000
_cell.length_c   1.000
_cell.angle_alpha   90.00
_cell.angle_beta   90.00
_cell.angle_gamma   90.00
#
_symmetry.space_group_name_H-M   'P 1'
#
loop_
_entity.id
_entity.type
_entity.pdbx_description
1 polymer ?
#
loop_
_entity_poly.entity_id
_entity_poly.type
_entity_poly.pdbx_seq_one_letter_code
_entity_poly.pdbx_strand_id
1 'polypeptide(L)'
;MDAVTLRGRKEGFELNIDAGADFDQALLALAELLTKIRQEQPTLGSDKIELELTTGLRLLNEAQETALQTTLARFPEFQVNRIQSLVMTIEEATAQREADRLHVEPNVLRSGQEVNYDGDVLFVGNLHQGATVKASGSIFVLGEVAGIVHAGYPDNPEAVIAGDLSHAVQLRIADAVEILDHKKNQFTAQSMSYINDLHVIDYGAITDLKQINPKLYRKMKEQ
;
A
#
# COMPACT_ATOMS: atom_id res chain seq x y z
N MET A 1 -28.46 8.93 -20.90
CA MET A 1 -26.99 8.99 -20.88
C MET A 1 -26.49 7.71 -21.53
N ASP A 2 -25.38 7.78 -22.27
CA ASP A 2 -24.82 6.59 -22.90
C ASP A 2 -24.31 5.64 -21.82
N ALA A 3 -24.65 4.35 -21.93
CA ALA A 3 -24.29 3.34 -20.92
C ALA A 3 -22.77 3.14 -20.82
N VAL A 4 -22.04 3.44 -21.91
CA VAL A 4 -20.58 3.40 -21.98
C VAL A 4 -20.10 4.59 -22.80
N THR A 5 -19.05 5.25 -22.33
CA THR A 5 -18.39 6.36 -23.05
C THR A 5 -16.93 6.02 -23.33
N LEU A 6 -16.41 6.53 -24.45
CA LEU A 6 -15.04 6.30 -24.92
C LEU A 6 -14.28 7.63 -24.99
N ARG A 7 -13.06 7.65 -24.46
CA ARG A 7 -12.11 8.75 -24.61
C ARG A 7 -10.77 8.21 -25.14
N GLY A 8 -10.28 8.79 -26.23
CA GLY A 8 -8.97 8.45 -26.79
C GLY A 8 -7.83 9.04 -25.96
N ARG A 9 -6.76 8.26 -25.76
CA ARG A 9 -5.49 8.68 -25.16
C ARG A 9 -4.34 8.48 -26.15
N LYS A 10 -3.12 8.91 -25.80
CA LYS A 10 -1.94 8.81 -26.68
C LYS A 10 -1.57 7.37 -27.05
N GLU A 11 -1.78 6.42 -26.13
CA GLU A 11 -1.35 5.01 -26.27
C GLU A 11 -2.51 4.01 -26.06
N GLY A 12 -3.76 4.47 -26.04
CA GLY A 12 -4.90 3.59 -25.76
C GLY A 12 -6.25 4.30 -25.66
N PHE A 13 -7.23 3.59 -25.11
CA PHE A 13 -8.56 4.13 -24.84
C PHE A 13 -8.94 4.05 -23.37
N GLU A 14 -9.64 5.07 -22.91
CA GLU A 14 -10.31 5.11 -21.61
C GLU A 14 -11.80 4.89 -21.84
N LEU A 15 -12.34 3.87 -21.19
CA LEU A 15 -13.75 3.49 -21.25
C LEU A 15 -14.38 3.74 -19.89
N ASN A 16 -15.53 4.41 -19.88
CA ASN A 16 -16.32 4.59 -18.66
C ASN A 16 -17.68 3.91 -18.82
N ILE A 17 -17.93 2.89 -18.00
CA ILE A 17 -19.23 2.26 -17.81
C ILE A 17 -20.01 3.10 -16.79
N ASP A 18 -21.16 3.64 -17.20
CA ASP A 18 -22.00 4.45 -16.33
C ASP A 18 -22.56 3.61 -15.17
N ALA A 19 -22.31 4.04 -13.94
CA ALA A 19 -22.78 3.40 -12.72
C ALA A 19 -24.33 3.39 -12.60
N GLY A 20 -25.02 4.30 -13.27
CA GLY A 20 -26.48 4.38 -13.31
C GLY A 20 -27.14 3.55 -14.43
N ALA A 21 -26.37 3.08 -15.42
CA ALA A 21 -26.89 2.33 -16.55
C ALA A 21 -27.06 0.83 -16.21
N ASP A 22 -28.09 0.17 -16.75
CA ASP A 22 -28.22 -1.28 -16.61
C ASP A 22 -26.93 -1.99 -17.08
N PHE A 23 -26.45 -2.97 -16.31
CA PHE A 23 -25.14 -3.57 -16.56
C PHE A 23 -25.12 -4.41 -17.84
N ASP A 24 -26.21 -5.13 -18.14
CA ASP A 24 -26.29 -5.94 -19.35
C ASP A 24 -26.34 -5.03 -20.58
N GLN A 25 -27.08 -3.92 -20.51
CA GLN A 25 -27.06 -2.89 -21.56
C GLN A 25 -25.69 -2.25 -21.72
N ALA A 26 -24.97 -2.00 -20.63
CA ALA A 26 -23.61 -1.48 -20.69
C ALA A 26 -22.64 -2.47 -21.35
N LEU A 27 -22.76 -3.78 -21.08
CA LEU A 27 -21.94 -4.80 -21.74
C LEU A 27 -22.22 -4.89 -23.25
N LEU A 28 -23.50 -4.78 -23.66
CA LEU A 28 -23.86 -4.73 -25.07
C LEU A 28 -23.27 -3.49 -25.75
N ALA A 29 -23.44 -2.32 -25.14
CA ALA A 29 -22.88 -1.07 -25.64
C ALA A 29 -21.34 -1.09 -25.71
N LEU A 30 -20.68 -1.71 -24.72
CA LEU A 30 -19.24 -1.92 -24.72
C LEU A 30 -18.80 -2.79 -25.91
N ALA A 31 -19.46 -3.93 -26.12
CA ALA A 31 -19.13 -4.82 -27.23
C ALA A 31 -19.36 -4.15 -28.60
N GLU A 32 -20.40 -3.34 -28.74
CA GLU A 32 -20.64 -2.54 -29.94
C GLU A 32 -19.54 -1.49 -30.17
N LEU A 33 -19.12 -0.77 -29.12
CA LEU A 33 -18.03 0.21 -29.20
C LEU A 33 -16.71 -0.44 -29.62
N LEU A 34 -16.33 -1.56 -28.99
CA LEU A 34 -15.11 -2.29 -29.33
C LEU A 34 -15.16 -2.82 -30.76
N THR A 35 -16.32 -3.28 -31.22
CA THR A 35 -16.51 -3.72 -32.61
C THR A 35 -16.33 -2.57 -33.61
N LYS A 36 -16.83 -1.37 -33.30
CA LYS A 36 -16.63 -0.17 -34.13
C LYS A 36 -15.15 0.21 -34.20
N ILE A 37 -14.46 0.24 -33.05
CA ILE A 37 -13.02 0.55 -33.00
C ILE A 37 -12.22 -0.44 -33.85
N ARG A 38 -12.52 -1.74 -33.76
CA ARG A 38 -11.89 -2.79 -34.58
C ARG A 38 -12.10 -2.58 -36.08
N GLN A 39 -13.27 -2.08 -36.49
CA GLN A 39 -13.58 -1.81 -37.90
C GLN A 39 -12.91 -0.53 -38.42
N GLU A 40 -12.81 0.49 -37.58
CA GLU A 40 -12.24 1.80 -37.95
C GLU A 40 -10.70 1.80 -37.98
N GLN A 41 -10.05 0.89 -37.25
CA GLN A 41 -8.59 0.75 -37.26
C GLN A 41 -8.12 -0.66 -37.66
N PRO A 42 -8.28 -1.07 -38.93
CA PRO A 42 -7.87 -2.41 -39.39
C PRO A 42 -6.34 -2.61 -39.48
N THR A 43 -5.53 -1.56 -39.32
CA THR A 43 -4.06 -1.58 -39.47
C THR A 43 -3.33 -1.33 -38.15
N LEU A 44 -3.86 -1.83 -37.04
CA LEU A 44 -3.06 -1.94 -35.82
C LEU A 44 -2.11 -3.13 -36.04
N GLY A 45 -0.81 -2.86 -35.94
CA GLY A 45 0.21 -3.91 -36.00
C GLY A 45 0.04 -4.93 -34.86
N SER A 46 1.05 -5.77 -34.65
CA SER A 46 1.05 -6.78 -33.57
C SER A 46 0.93 -6.23 -32.14
N ASP A 47 0.85 -4.91 -31.97
CA ASP A 47 0.79 -4.23 -30.68
C ASP A 47 -0.64 -4.18 -30.17
N LYS A 48 -0.84 -4.68 -28.94
CA LYS A 48 -2.12 -4.66 -28.25
C LYS A 48 -2.46 -3.23 -27.85
N ILE A 49 -3.74 -2.86 -27.96
CA ILE A 49 -4.22 -1.55 -27.51
C ILE A 49 -4.52 -1.60 -26.01
N GLU A 50 -3.98 -0.66 -25.26
CA GLU A 50 -4.28 -0.55 -23.83
C GLU A 50 -5.70 0.01 -23.60
N LEU A 51 -6.45 -0.67 -22.75
CA LEU A 51 -7.73 -0.23 -22.24
C LEU A 51 -7.68 0.02 -20.74
N GLU A 52 -8.10 1.23 -20.35
CA GLU A 52 -8.42 1.57 -18.96
C GLU A 52 -9.94 1.62 -18.82
N LEU A 53 -10.50 0.76 -17.96
CA LEU A 53 -11.94 0.74 -17.69
C LEU A 53 -12.22 1.42 -16.35
N THR A 54 -13.24 2.27 -16.34
CA THR A 54 -13.77 2.93 -15.15
C THR A 54 -15.25 2.60 -15.01
N THR A 55 -15.72 2.30 -13.80
CA THR A 55 -17.14 1.99 -13.50
C THR A 55 -17.82 3.03 -12.63
N GLY A 56 -17.17 4.19 -12.43
CA GLY A 56 -17.66 5.24 -11.55
C GLY A 56 -17.98 4.73 -10.15
N LEU A 57 -19.19 4.99 -9.66
CA LEU A 57 -19.66 4.58 -8.33
C LEU A 57 -20.24 3.15 -8.28
N ARG A 58 -19.93 2.31 -9.26
CA ARG A 58 -20.33 0.90 -9.29
C ARG A 58 -19.15 0.00 -8.93
N LEU A 59 -19.26 -0.70 -7.81
CA LEU A 59 -18.42 -1.86 -7.52
C LEU A 59 -19.01 -3.07 -8.24
N LEU A 60 -18.19 -3.78 -9.02
CA LEU A 60 -18.63 -5.00 -9.69
C LEU A 60 -18.65 -6.15 -8.70
N ASN A 61 -19.64 -7.03 -8.82
CA ASN A 61 -19.60 -8.33 -8.16
C ASN A 61 -18.92 -9.38 -9.04
N GLU A 62 -18.63 -10.56 -8.47
CA GLU A 62 -17.94 -11.65 -9.17
C GLU A 62 -18.61 -12.05 -10.51
N ALA A 63 -19.95 -12.07 -10.56
CA ALA A 63 -20.69 -12.42 -11.77
C ALA A 63 -20.54 -11.35 -12.86
N GLN A 64 -20.59 -10.07 -12.48
CA GLN A 64 -20.40 -8.94 -13.38
C GLN A 64 -18.95 -8.87 -13.89
N GLU A 65 -17.96 -9.09 -13.02
CA GLU A 65 -16.56 -9.18 -13.44
C GLU A 65 -16.35 -10.32 -14.43
N THR A 66 -16.91 -11.50 -14.16
CA THR A 66 -16.83 -12.65 -15.07
C THR A 66 -17.47 -12.34 -16.42
N ALA A 67 -18.64 -11.71 -16.44
CA ALA A 67 -19.34 -11.33 -17.67
C ALA A 67 -18.56 -10.27 -18.46
N LEU A 68 -17.96 -9.30 -17.78
CA LEU A 68 -17.11 -8.27 -18.39
C LEU A 68 -15.85 -8.89 -19.01
N GLN A 69 -15.14 -9.74 -18.25
CA GLN A 69 -13.97 -10.46 -18.75
C GLN A 69 -14.31 -11.34 -19.95
N THR A 70 -15.44 -12.06 -19.91
CA THR A 70 -15.92 -12.89 -21.03
C THR A 70 -16.23 -12.06 -22.27
N THR A 71 -16.77 -10.85 -22.10
CA THR A 71 -17.05 -9.93 -23.20
C THR A 71 -15.76 -9.40 -23.82
N LEU A 72 -14.79 -9.03 -22.98
CA LEU A 72 -13.49 -8.50 -23.41
C LEU A 72 -12.61 -9.57 -24.09
N ALA A 73 -12.70 -10.83 -23.64
CA ALA A 73 -11.98 -11.95 -24.25
C ALA A 73 -12.31 -12.19 -25.74
N ARG A 74 -13.43 -11.64 -26.24
CA ARG A 74 -13.81 -11.69 -27.66
C ARG A 74 -12.99 -10.74 -28.54
N PHE A 75 -12.22 -9.85 -27.92
CA PHE A 75 -11.42 -8.82 -28.59
C PHE A 75 -9.96 -8.88 -28.10
N PRO A 76 -9.17 -9.90 -28.51
CA PRO A 76 -7.81 -10.13 -28.04
C PRO A 76 -6.81 -9.01 -28.40
N GLU A 77 -7.17 -8.11 -29.32
CA GLU A 77 -6.42 -6.91 -29.68
C GLU A 77 -6.42 -5.86 -28.57
N PHE A 78 -7.37 -5.90 -27.63
CA PHE A 78 -7.43 -4.99 -26.50
C PHE A 78 -6.90 -5.65 -25.23
N GLN A 79 -5.93 -5.00 -24.59
CA GLN A 79 -5.38 -5.40 -23.32
C GLN A 79 -5.92 -4.50 -22.21
N VAL A 80 -6.70 -5.09 -21.30
CA VAL A 80 -7.21 -4.39 -20.12
C VAL A 80 -6.08 -4.31 -19.10
N ASN A 81 -5.54 -3.11 -18.89
CA ASN A 81 -4.50 -2.90 -17.89
C ASN A 81 -5.08 -2.70 -16.49
N ARG A 82 -6.27 -2.09 -16.40
CA ARG A 82 -6.89 -1.78 -15.12
C ARG A 82 -8.41 -1.59 -15.25
N ILE A 83 -9.14 -2.08 -14.25
CA ILE A 83 -10.54 -1.74 -14.00
C ILE A 83 -10.57 -0.93 -12.69
N GLN A 84 -11.10 0.28 -12.72
CA GLN A 84 -11.15 1.19 -11.57
C GLN A 84 -12.60 1.52 -11.18
N SER A 85 -12.93 1.32 -9.92
CA SER A 85 -14.13 1.86 -9.28
C SER A 85 -13.75 3.01 -8.36
N LEU A 86 -14.67 3.95 -8.17
CA LEU A 86 -14.56 5.03 -7.19
C LEU A 86 -15.06 4.60 -5.79
N VAL A 87 -15.44 3.34 -5.65
CA VAL A 87 -16.01 2.74 -4.44
C VAL A 87 -15.36 1.39 -4.21
N MET A 88 -15.28 1.00 -2.95
CA MET A 88 -14.82 -0.29 -2.47
C MET A 88 -15.79 -0.79 -1.40
N THR A 89 -15.64 -2.04 -0.94
CA THR A 89 -16.45 -2.55 0.16
C THR A 89 -16.14 -1.81 1.46
N ILE A 90 -17.09 -1.83 2.41
CA ILE A 90 -16.84 -1.26 3.75
C ILE A 90 -15.71 -2.02 4.45
N GLU A 91 -15.64 -3.34 4.26
CA GLU A 91 -14.60 -4.19 4.85
C GLU A 91 -13.21 -3.79 4.35
N GLU A 92 -13.01 -3.67 3.03
CA GLU A 92 -11.77 -3.19 2.43
C GLU A 92 -11.44 -1.77 2.91
N ALA A 93 -12.42 -0.86 2.93
CA ALA A 93 -12.20 0.50 3.40
C ALA A 93 -11.77 0.55 4.88
N THR A 94 -12.35 -0.30 5.73
CA THR A 94 -11.95 -0.39 7.15
C THR A 94 -10.57 -1.00 7.31
N ALA A 95 -10.24 -2.06 6.57
CA ALA A 95 -8.93 -2.69 6.61
C ALA A 95 -7.85 -1.71 6.13
N GLN A 96 -8.08 -1.02 5.00
CA GLN A 96 -7.16 -0.01 4.50
C GLN A 96 -7.01 1.14 5.49
N ARG A 97 -8.11 1.60 6.11
CA ARG A 97 -8.07 2.66 7.10
C ARG A 97 -7.28 2.28 8.34
N GLU A 98 -7.42 1.06 8.86
CA GLU A 98 -6.61 0.59 9.99
C GLU A 98 -5.14 0.43 9.59
N ALA A 99 -4.85 -0.15 8.42
CA ALA A 99 -3.47 -0.27 7.92
C ALA A 99 -2.77 1.10 7.69
N ASP A 100 -3.53 2.13 7.30
CA ASP A 100 -3.01 3.50 7.13
C ASP A 100 -3.10 4.34 8.42
N ARG A 101 -3.58 3.77 9.53
CA ARG A 101 -3.76 4.48 10.78
C ARG A 101 -2.43 4.62 11.51
N LEU A 102 -2.17 5.82 12.02
CA LEU A 102 -1.16 6.07 13.05
C LEU A 102 -1.76 5.81 14.43
N HIS A 103 -1.29 4.78 15.11
CA HIS A 103 -1.64 4.48 16.50
C HIS A 103 -0.75 5.27 17.43
N VAL A 104 -1.34 5.95 18.41
CA VAL A 104 -0.57 6.61 19.47
C VAL A 104 -0.63 5.71 20.70
N GLU A 105 0.52 5.22 21.14
CA GLU A 105 0.65 4.41 22.37
C GLU A 105 1.35 5.23 23.46
N PRO A 106 0.60 5.84 24.40
CA PRO A 106 1.15 6.74 25.40
C PRO A 106 1.56 6.04 26.72
N ASN A 107 1.36 4.73 26.86
CA ASN A 107 1.55 4.05 28.13
C ASN A 107 2.98 3.57 28.34
N VAL A 108 3.28 3.30 29.62
CA VAL A 108 4.46 2.54 30.02
C VAL A 108 4.19 1.05 29.79
N LEU A 109 4.96 0.46 28.89
CA LEU A 109 4.94 -0.97 28.61
C LEU A 109 5.93 -1.67 29.54
N ARG A 110 5.39 -2.49 30.45
CA ARG A 110 6.14 -3.18 31.52
C ARG A 110 6.56 -4.58 31.09
N SER A 111 7.57 -5.12 31.75
CA SER A 111 8.11 -6.45 31.47
C SER A 111 7.01 -7.51 31.37
N GLY A 112 7.06 -8.32 30.32
CA GLY A 112 6.05 -9.34 30.00
C GLY A 112 4.85 -8.83 29.19
N GLN A 113 4.71 -7.52 28.97
CA GLN A 113 3.69 -6.98 28.09
C GLN A 113 4.14 -7.01 26.62
N GLU A 114 3.25 -7.48 25.76
CA GLU A 114 3.37 -7.39 24.31
C GLU A 114 2.14 -6.69 23.75
N VAL A 115 2.36 -5.66 22.93
CA VAL A 115 1.30 -4.96 22.20
C VAL A 115 1.56 -5.07 20.70
N ASN A 116 0.49 -5.22 19.92
CA ASN A 116 0.54 -5.38 18.48
C ASN A 116 -0.48 -4.45 17.81
N TYR A 117 -0.03 -3.67 16.84
CA TYR A 117 -0.84 -2.71 16.10
C TYR A 117 -0.80 -3.02 14.61
N ASP A 118 -1.96 -2.88 13.96
CA ASP A 118 -2.05 -2.88 12.51
C ASP A 118 -1.97 -1.45 11.98
N GLY A 119 -0.88 -1.10 11.31
CA GLY A 119 -0.53 0.25 10.87
C GLY A 119 0.76 0.78 11.52
N ASP A 120 0.96 2.09 11.42
CA ASP A 120 2.12 2.78 12.00
C ASP A 120 1.88 3.07 13.49
N VAL A 121 2.95 3.14 14.29
CA VAL A 121 2.86 3.43 15.73
C VAL A 121 3.73 4.64 16.09
N LEU A 122 3.14 5.62 16.76
CA LEU A 122 3.83 6.64 17.52
C LEU A 122 3.85 6.21 19.00
N PHE A 123 4.98 5.70 19.45
CA PHE A 123 5.19 5.30 20.84
C PHE A 123 5.62 6.51 21.67
N VAL A 124 4.81 6.93 22.63
CA VAL A 124 5.04 8.09 23.50
C VAL A 124 5.11 7.63 24.95
N GLY A 125 6.16 6.90 25.32
CA GLY A 125 6.19 6.26 26.62
C GLY A 125 7.54 5.67 27.02
N ASN A 126 7.51 4.79 28.01
CA ASN A 126 8.67 4.03 28.46
C ASN A 126 8.41 2.54 28.20
N LEU A 127 9.25 1.92 27.39
CA LEU A 127 9.21 0.50 27.08
C LEU A 127 10.27 -0.20 27.92
N HIS A 128 9.86 -0.87 29.00
CA HIS A 128 10.81 -1.55 29.89
C HIS A 128 11.39 -2.83 29.30
N GLN A 129 12.49 -3.30 29.88
CA GLN A 129 13.11 -4.56 29.52
C GLN A 129 12.13 -5.74 29.64
N GLY A 130 12.08 -6.57 28.60
CA GLY A 130 11.16 -7.72 28.51
C GLY A 130 9.74 -7.35 28.07
N ALA A 131 9.47 -6.08 27.77
CA ALA A 131 8.27 -5.67 27.05
C ALA A 131 8.55 -5.58 25.54
N THR A 132 7.50 -5.71 24.73
CA THR A 132 7.58 -5.67 23.26
C THR A 132 6.49 -4.80 22.65
N VAL A 133 6.86 -3.96 21.70
CA VAL A 133 5.94 -3.24 20.81
C VAL A 133 6.09 -3.76 19.39
N LYS A 134 4.97 -4.15 18.76
CA LYS A 134 4.91 -4.62 17.38
C LYS A 134 3.96 -3.76 16.54
N ALA A 135 4.34 -3.49 15.30
CA ALA A 135 3.52 -2.76 14.34
C ALA A 135 3.66 -3.39 12.96
N SER A 136 2.58 -3.46 12.18
CA SER A 136 2.66 -3.87 10.75
C SER A 136 3.26 -2.79 9.85
N GLY A 137 3.22 -1.54 10.31
CA GLY A 137 3.93 -0.40 9.72
C GLY A 137 5.21 -0.04 10.47
N SER A 138 5.56 1.24 10.39
CA SER A 138 6.74 1.85 11.02
C SER A 138 6.47 2.20 12.48
N ILE A 139 7.54 2.28 13.28
CA ILE A 139 7.46 2.68 14.69
C ILE A 139 8.28 3.96 14.92
N PHE A 140 7.64 4.98 15.44
CA PHE A 140 8.24 6.26 15.80
C PHE A 140 8.30 6.38 17.32
N VAL A 141 9.50 6.51 17.87
CA VAL A 141 9.77 6.47 19.30
C VAL A 141 9.97 7.90 19.82
N LEU A 142 9.04 8.33 20.68
CA LEU A 142 9.12 9.53 21.50
C LEU A 142 9.15 9.14 22.98
N GLY A 143 10.28 8.60 23.43
CA GLY A 143 10.43 8.18 24.81
C GLY A 143 11.66 7.31 25.02
N GLU A 144 11.60 6.47 26.05
CA GLU A 144 12.70 5.57 26.40
C GLU A 144 12.35 4.13 26.03
N VAL A 145 13.27 3.45 25.35
CA VAL A 145 13.09 2.06 24.92
C VAL A 145 14.20 1.22 25.50
N ALA A 146 13.84 0.32 26.43
CA ALA A 146 14.68 -0.72 27.01
C ALA A 146 14.24 -2.15 26.61
N GLY A 147 13.12 -2.27 25.89
CA GLY A 147 12.54 -3.54 25.45
C GLY A 147 12.88 -3.91 24.00
N ILE A 148 11.94 -4.60 23.35
CA ILE A 148 12.01 -5.02 21.95
C ILE A 148 11.07 -4.16 21.11
N VAL A 149 11.57 -3.62 20.00
CA VAL A 149 10.77 -2.89 19.02
C VAL A 149 10.75 -3.69 17.72
N HIS A 150 9.55 -4.01 17.23
CA HIS A 150 9.35 -4.79 16.01
C HIS A 150 8.45 -4.05 15.02
N ALA A 151 9.06 -3.35 14.08
CA ALA A 151 8.34 -2.72 12.98
C ALA A 151 8.15 -3.69 11.81
N GLY A 152 7.16 -3.42 10.96
CA GLY A 152 6.91 -4.23 9.78
C GLY A 152 6.49 -5.68 10.06
N TYR A 153 5.86 -5.95 11.20
CA TYR A 153 5.39 -7.29 11.56
C TYR A 153 4.12 -7.68 10.77
N PRO A 154 4.01 -8.91 10.23
CA PRO A 154 5.03 -9.95 10.24
C PRO A 154 6.07 -9.83 9.11
N ASP A 155 5.73 -9.17 7.99
CA ASP A 155 6.52 -9.25 6.76
C ASP A 155 6.45 -7.96 5.90
N ASN A 156 6.82 -6.82 6.49
CA ASN A 156 6.93 -5.55 5.78
C ASN A 156 8.35 -4.96 5.93
N PRO A 157 9.28 -5.32 5.02
CA PRO A 157 10.67 -4.88 5.10
C PRO A 157 10.84 -3.38 4.77
N GLU A 158 9.80 -2.70 4.28
CA GLU A 158 9.83 -1.26 3.99
C GLU A 158 9.56 -0.40 5.24
N ALA A 159 9.18 -1.03 6.36
CA ALA A 159 8.97 -0.33 7.61
C ALA A 159 10.28 0.20 8.20
N VAL A 160 10.17 1.28 8.99
CA VAL A 160 11.32 1.87 9.69
C VAL A 160 11.06 1.98 11.18
N ILE A 161 12.14 2.05 11.96
CA ILE A 161 12.09 2.44 13.37
C ILE A 161 12.85 3.75 13.50
N ALA A 162 12.19 4.82 13.95
CA ALA A 162 12.80 6.14 14.09
C ALA A 162 12.72 6.64 15.53
N GLY A 163 13.77 7.26 16.03
CA GLY A 163 13.87 7.80 17.39
C GLY A 163 15.06 7.26 18.16
N ASP A 164 15.09 7.53 19.46
CA ASP A 164 16.20 7.13 20.32
C ASP A 164 16.07 5.65 20.75
N LEU A 165 17.03 4.84 20.29
CA LEU A 165 17.10 3.40 20.56
C LEU A 165 18.32 3.05 21.41
N SER A 166 18.93 4.04 22.08
CA SER A 166 20.19 3.89 22.82
C SER A 166 20.14 2.87 23.94
N HIS A 167 18.95 2.55 24.43
CA HIS A 167 18.73 1.59 25.51
C HIS A 167 18.02 0.31 25.05
N ALA A 168 17.66 0.22 23.75
CA ALA A 168 16.86 -0.88 23.26
C ALA A 168 17.68 -2.17 23.28
N VAL A 169 17.04 -3.29 23.66
CA VAL A 169 17.74 -4.59 23.71
C VAL A 169 17.83 -5.20 22.32
N GLN A 170 16.74 -5.10 21.56
CA GLN A 170 16.60 -5.75 20.27
C GLN A 170 15.69 -4.94 19.36
N LEU A 171 16.11 -4.81 18.10
CA LEU A 171 15.30 -4.27 17.02
C LEU A 171 14.92 -5.38 16.07
N ARG A 172 13.74 -5.26 15.49
CA ARG A 172 13.26 -6.12 14.42
C ARG A 172 12.53 -5.29 13.37
N ILE A 173 12.79 -5.60 12.11
CA ILE A 173 12.06 -5.04 10.98
C ILE A 173 11.71 -6.23 10.10
N ALA A 174 10.41 -6.48 9.86
CA ALA A 174 9.96 -7.71 9.21
C ALA A 174 10.55 -8.98 9.85
N ASP A 175 11.27 -9.79 9.09
CA ASP A 175 11.99 -10.98 9.53
C ASP A 175 13.41 -10.69 10.04
N ALA A 176 13.96 -9.50 9.74
CA ALA A 176 15.31 -9.11 10.16
C ALA A 176 15.35 -8.81 11.67
N VAL A 177 16.44 -9.26 12.30
CA VAL A 177 16.62 -9.17 13.75
C VAL A 177 18.02 -8.66 14.07
N GLU A 178 18.11 -7.65 14.92
CA GLU A 178 19.38 -7.16 15.44
C GLU A 178 19.36 -6.98 16.96
N ILE A 179 20.40 -7.50 17.62
CA ILE A 179 20.63 -7.32 19.05
C ILE A 179 21.59 -6.14 19.21
N LEU A 180 21.18 -5.10 19.92
CA LEU A 180 21.94 -3.86 19.99
C LEU A 180 23.07 -3.92 21.02
N ASP A 181 24.28 -3.64 20.57
CA ASP A 181 25.42 -3.36 21.44
C ASP A 181 25.52 -1.84 21.67
N HIS A 182 25.15 -1.43 22.87
CA HIS A 182 25.03 -0.03 23.29
C HIS A 182 26.38 0.72 23.27
N LYS A 183 27.50 0.00 23.14
CA LYS A 183 28.83 0.60 23.01
C LYS A 183 29.23 0.91 21.58
N LYS A 184 28.59 0.25 20.60
CA LYS A 184 28.92 0.37 19.18
C LYS A 184 27.95 1.30 18.45
N ASN A 185 26.68 1.26 18.82
CA ASN A 185 25.65 2.03 18.14
C ASN A 185 25.26 3.21 19.03
N GLN A 186 25.55 4.43 18.57
CA GLN A 186 25.11 5.66 19.24
C GLN A 186 23.82 6.12 18.56
N PHE A 187 22.70 5.88 19.22
CA PHE A 187 21.42 6.39 18.77
C PHE A 187 21.14 7.75 19.39
N THR A 188 20.30 8.52 18.72
CA THR A 188 19.75 9.78 19.20
C THR A 188 18.29 9.85 18.82
N ALA A 189 17.57 10.87 19.28
CA ALA A 189 16.23 11.14 18.80
C ALA A 189 16.13 11.35 17.26
N GLN A 190 17.26 11.57 16.58
CA GLN A 190 17.33 11.71 15.12
C GLN A 190 17.77 10.43 14.40
N SER A 191 17.89 9.31 15.10
CA SER A 191 18.29 8.05 14.48
C SER A 191 17.13 7.35 13.79
N MET A 192 17.47 6.58 12.76
CA MET A 192 16.53 5.76 12.01
C MET A 192 17.17 4.41 11.69
N SER A 193 16.41 3.34 11.85
CA SER A 193 16.77 1.96 11.50
C SER A 193 15.85 1.48 10.38
N TYR A 194 16.42 0.81 9.39
CA TYR A 194 15.73 0.34 8.19
C TYR A 194 16.42 -0.91 7.62
N ILE A 195 15.76 -1.64 6.72
CA ILE A 195 16.40 -2.72 5.97
C ILE A 195 17.02 -2.15 4.68
N ASN A 196 18.31 -2.42 4.46
CA ASN A 196 19.01 -2.04 3.23
C ASN A 196 18.92 -3.12 2.12
N ASP A 197 19.51 -2.85 0.97
CA ASP A 197 19.48 -3.75 -0.21
C ASP A 197 20.09 -5.15 0.03
N LEU A 198 20.87 -5.32 1.11
CA LEU A 198 21.45 -6.61 1.52
C LEU A 198 20.55 -7.37 2.50
N HIS A 199 19.32 -6.90 2.73
CA HIS A 199 18.34 -7.47 3.66
C HIS A 199 18.85 -7.53 5.12
N VAL A 200 19.65 -6.54 5.51
CA VAL A 200 20.13 -6.38 6.89
C VAL A 200 19.68 -5.03 7.44
N ILE A 201 19.53 -4.96 8.77
CA ILE A 201 19.22 -3.71 9.45
C ILE A 201 20.44 -2.79 9.36
N ASP A 202 20.20 -1.56 8.94
CA ASP A 202 21.16 -0.49 8.79
C ASP A 202 20.63 0.78 9.44
N TYR A 203 21.52 1.76 9.64
CA TYR A 203 21.26 2.94 10.45
C TYR A 203 21.60 4.23 9.73
N GLY A 204 20.76 5.24 9.93
CA GLY A 204 21.00 6.58 9.41
C GLY A 204 20.35 7.67 10.25
N ALA A 205 20.41 8.89 9.75
CA ALA A 205 19.70 10.01 10.34
C ALA A 205 18.31 10.17 9.70
N ILE A 206 17.31 10.57 10.49
CA ILE A 206 15.96 10.89 10.00
C ILE A 206 16.00 11.97 8.91
N THR A 207 16.96 12.89 8.95
CA THR A 207 17.17 13.92 7.92
C THR A 207 17.45 13.34 6.54
N ASP A 208 17.98 12.12 6.48
CA ASP A 208 18.35 11.43 5.24
C ASP A 208 17.24 10.49 4.75
N LEU A 209 16.04 10.53 5.35
CA LEU A 209 14.90 9.69 5.01
C LEU A 209 14.59 9.66 3.51
N LYS A 210 14.73 10.79 2.82
CA LYS A 210 14.51 10.86 1.36
C LYS A 210 15.47 9.96 0.56
N GLN A 211 16.69 9.77 1.06
CA GLN A 211 17.72 8.93 0.42
C GLN A 211 17.57 7.48 0.86
N ILE A 212 17.28 7.27 2.14
CA ILE A 212 17.21 5.96 2.78
C ILE A 212 15.92 5.20 2.42
N ASN A 213 14.76 5.87 2.48
CA ASN A 213 13.47 5.27 2.15
C ASN A 213 12.62 6.25 1.33
N PRO A 214 12.88 6.37 0.01
CA PRO A 214 12.16 7.27 -0.87
C PRO A 214 10.65 6.98 -0.95
N LYS A 215 10.23 5.72 -0.73
CA LYS A 215 8.83 5.31 -0.74
C LYS A 215 8.10 5.85 0.48
N LEU A 216 8.62 5.63 1.68
CA LEU A 216 8.07 6.19 2.92
C LEU A 216 8.05 7.72 2.88
N TYR A 217 9.12 8.36 2.39
CA TYR A 217 9.16 9.81 2.22
C TYR A 217 8.05 10.34 1.30
N ARG A 218 7.73 9.62 0.21
CA ARG A 218 6.62 9.97 -0.68
C ARG A 218 5.27 9.75 -0.01
N LYS A 219 5.07 8.60 0.66
CA LYS A 219 3.85 8.28 1.41
C LYS A 219 3.53 9.38 2.44
N MET A 220 4.53 9.83 3.20
CA MET A 220 4.38 10.90 4.20
C MET A 220 4.07 12.29 3.60
N LYS A 221 4.36 12.52 2.30
CA LYS A 221 4.08 13.79 1.62
C LYS A 221 2.69 13.81 0.96
N GLU A 222 2.14 12.63 0.68
CA GLU A 222 0.89 12.45 -0.04
C GLU A 222 -0.34 12.34 0.89
N GLN A 223 -0.13 12.21 2.21
CA GLN A 223 -1.15 12.36 3.26
C GLN A 223 -1.41 13.83 3.59
#